data_AF-A0A7C5KHW8-F1
#
_entry.id   AF-A0A7C5KHW8-F1
#
_cell.length_a   1.000
_cell.length_b   1.000
_cell.length_c   1.000
_cell.angle_alpha   90.00
_cell.angle_beta   90.00
_cell.angle_gamma   90.00
#
_symmetry.space_group_name_H-M   'P 1'
#
loop_
_entity.id
_entity.type
_entity.pdbx_description
1 polymer ?
#
loop_
_entity_poly.entity_id
_entity_poly.type
_entity_poly.pdbx_seq_one_letter_code
_entity_poly.pdbx_strand_id
1 'polypeptide(L)'
;MPFGIPRSRPGGTAGAMRRPLVRLLLCLLALLPALAPAQSPDRYAGEVVVADESPAARAEGLRQILRQVVLRLAGRREVLQHPALETLLAQAPDLVQQFRYRQAPSG
;
A
#
# COMPACT_ATOMS: atom_id res chain seq x y z
N MET A 1 -55.25 -59.35 -3.24
CA MET A 1 -55.15 -58.34 -2.17
C MET A 1 -53.97 -57.42 -2.48
N PRO A 2 -54.12 -56.25 -3.14
CA PRO A 2 -53.00 -55.33 -3.30
C PRO A 2 -53.02 -54.26 -2.20
N PHE A 3 -51.98 -54.25 -1.35
CA PHE A 3 -51.69 -53.17 -0.42
C PHE A 3 -51.09 -51.98 -1.18
N GLY A 4 -51.82 -50.87 -1.26
CA GLY A 4 -51.32 -49.60 -1.78
C GLY A 4 -50.52 -48.88 -0.70
N ILE A 5 -49.22 -48.67 -0.93
CA ILE A 5 -48.34 -47.92 -0.03
C ILE A 5 -48.54 -46.41 -0.28
N PRO A 6 -48.76 -45.57 0.75
CA PRO A 6 -48.83 -44.13 0.57
C PRO A 6 -47.46 -43.53 0.23
N ARG A 7 -47.38 -42.77 -0.87
CA ARG A 7 -46.18 -42.00 -1.22
C ARG A 7 -46.04 -40.79 -0.29
N SER A 8 -44.99 -40.79 0.52
CA SER A 8 -44.52 -39.63 1.29
C SER A 8 -44.00 -38.54 0.34
N ARG A 9 -44.48 -37.30 0.50
CA ARG A 9 -43.92 -36.12 -0.18
C ARG A 9 -42.57 -35.75 0.46
N PRO A 10 -41.43 -35.77 -0.26
CA PRO A 10 -40.21 -35.18 0.28
C PRO A 10 -40.25 -33.66 0.16
N GLY A 11 -40.03 -32.99 1.30
CA GLY A 11 -40.02 -31.54 1.44
C GLY A 11 -38.92 -30.86 0.61
N GLY A 12 -39.33 -29.90 -0.22
CA GLY A 12 -38.42 -29.00 -0.92
C GLY A 12 -38.13 -27.74 -0.12
N THR A 13 -37.38 -27.84 0.99
CA THR A 13 -36.89 -26.67 1.75
C THR A 13 -35.38 -26.46 1.64
N ALA A 14 -34.69 -27.22 0.78
CA ALA A 14 -33.24 -27.08 0.60
C ALA A 14 -32.80 -25.78 -0.12
N GLY A 15 -33.70 -25.13 -0.87
CA GLY A 15 -33.39 -23.89 -1.60
C GLY A 15 -33.46 -22.61 -0.75
N ALA A 16 -34.17 -22.64 0.39
CA ALA A 16 -34.40 -21.45 1.21
C ALA A 16 -33.15 -21.03 1.98
N MET A 17 -32.33 -21.99 2.46
CA MET A 17 -31.15 -21.75 3.29
C MET A 17 -29.88 -21.39 2.49
N ARG A 18 -29.86 -21.71 1.18
CA ARG A 18 -28.78 -21.29 0.27
C ARG A 18 -28.81 -19.78 -0.02
N ARG A 19 -29.99 -19.16 -0.02
CA ARG A 19 -30.18 -17.73 -0.27
C ARG A 19 -29.57 -16.82 0.81
N PRO A 20 -29.79 -17.04 2.12
CA PRO A 20 -29.15 -16.24 3.16
C PRO A 20 -27.64 -16.49 3.21
N LEU A 21 -27.17 -17.71 2.91
CA LEU A 21 -25.75 -18.02 2.85
C LEU A 21 -25.04 -17.26 1.72
N VAL A 22 -25.64 -17.21 0.53
CA VAL A 22 -25.11 -16.44 -0.61
C VAL A 22 -25.12 -14.94 -0.31
N ARG A 23 -26.17 -14.43 0.36
CA ARG A 23 -26.23 -13.02 0.79
C ARG A 23 -25.17 -12.70 1.85
N LEU A 24 -24.98 -13.58 2.83
CA LEU A 24 -23.95 -13.44 3.84
C LEU A 24 -22.56 -13.46 3.21
N LEU A 25 -22.32 -14.37 2.27
CA LEU A 25 -21.06 -14.46 1.53
C LEU A 25 -20.82 -13.20 0.67
N LEU A 26 -21.84 -12.67 0.01
CA LEU A 26 -21.77 -11.40 -0.73
C LEU A 26 -21.48 -10.22 0.20
N CYS A 27 -22.13 -10.15 1.36
CA CYS A 27 -21.85 -9.12 2.37
C CYS A 27 -20.41 -9.23 2.89
N LEU A 28 -19.92 -10.44 3.14
CA LEU A 28 -18.54 -10.67 3.59
C LEU A 28 -17.54 -10.30 2.49
N LEU A 29 -17.85 -10.62 1.24
CA LEU A 29 -17.03 -10.28 0.08
C LEU A 29 -16.99 -8.77 -0.18
N ALA A 30 -18.09 -8.06 0.09
CA ALA A 30 -18.14 -6.60 0.01
C ALA A 30 -17.28 -5.90 1.07
N LEU A 31 -16.91 -6.58 2.16
CA LEU A 31 -16.04 -6.04 3.21
C LEU A 31 -14.53 -6.22 2.94
N LEU A 32 -14.14 -7.11 2.01
CA LEU A 32 -12.73 -7.35 1.66
C LEU A 32 -11.91 -6.08 1.31
N PRO A 33 -12.41 -5.10 0.52
CA PRO A 33 -11.62 -3.92 0.16
C PRO A 33 -11.30 -3.01 1.37
N ALA A 34 -12.06 -3.09 2.46
CA ALA A 34 -11.79 -2.33 3.68
C ALA A 34 -10.60 -2.90 4.49
N LEU A 35 -10.20 -4.14 4.20
CA LEU A 35 -9.06 -4.82 4.82
C LEU A 35 -7.77 -4.68 4.01
N ALA A 36 -7.82 -4.02 2.85
CA ALA A 36 -6.62 -3.74 2.09
C ALA A 36 -5.70 -2.86 2.94
N PRO A 37 -4.44 -3.28 3.21
CA PRO A 37 -3.49 -2.42 3.87
C PRO A 37 -3.38 -1.15 3.03
N ALA A 38 -3.60 0.02 3.63
CA ALA A 38 -3.27 1.27 2.99
C ALA A 38 -1.83 1.15 2.49
N GLN A 39 -1.65 1.09 1.15
CA GLN A 39 -0.32 1.01 0.57
C GLN A 39 0.46 2.17 1.17
N SER A 40 1.49 1.89 1.96
CA SER A 40 2.21 2.93 2.68
C SER A 40 2.70 3.94 1.64
N PRO A 41 2.17 5.18 1.62
CA PRO A 41 2.60 6.18 0.65
C PRO A 41 4.10 6.51 0.82
N ASP A 42 4.69 6.07 1.92
CA ASP A 42 6.06 6.33 2.35
C ASP A 42 7.13 5.43 1.71
N ARG A 43 6.77 4.45 0.87
CA ARG A 43 7.81 3.57 0.25
C ARG A 43 8.86 4.38 -0.52
N TYR A 44 8.45 5.50 -1.11
CA TYR A 44 9.31 6.41 -1.87
C TYR A 44 9.48 7.78 -1.22
N ALA A 45 9.06 7.95 0.04
CA ALA A 45 9.33 9.17 0.80
C ALA A 45 10.42 8.90 1.83
N GLY A 46 11.10 9.95 2.26
CA GLY A 46 12.16 9.87 3.26
C GLY A 46 12.23 11.20 4.00
N GLU A 47 12.86 11.16 5.16
CA GLU A 47 13.00 12.32 6.03
C GLU A 47 14.47 12.45 6.42
N VAL A 48 14.94 13.70 6.49
CA VAL A 48 16.30 14.01 6.90
C VAL A 48 16.29 15.31 7.69
N VAL A 49 17.19 15.39 8.68
CA VAL A 49 17.40 16.61 9.44
C VAL A 49 18.22 17.57 8.57
N VAL A 50 17.71 18.77 8.40
CA VAL A 50 18.40 19.88 7.74
C VAL A 50 18.80 20.92 8.77
N ALA A 51 19.90 21.63 8.53
CA ALA A 51 20.36 22.68 9.44
C ALA A 51 19.37 23.85 9.53
N ASP A 52 18.75 24.18 8.39
CA ASP A 52 17.80 25.28 8.22
C ASP A 52 16.95 25.05 6.96
N GLU A 53 15.98 25.93 6.70
CA GLU A 53 15.07 25.85 5.55
C GLU A 53 15.57 26.62 4.31
N SER A 54 16.86 27.00 4.25
CA SER A 54 17.42 27.69 3.09
C SER A 54 17.38 26.82 1.82
N PRO A 55 17.41 27.44 0.64
CA PRO A 55 17.44 26.71 -0.63
C PRO A 55 18.60 25.70 -0.72
N ALA A 56 19.76 26.03 -0.14
CA ALA A 56 20.94 25.17 -0.15
C ALA A 56 20.77 23.95 0.76
N ALA A 57 20.31 24.17 2.00
CA ALA A 57 20.03 23.09 2.95
C ALA A 57 18.91 22.18 2.44
N ARG A 58 17.88 22.76 1.82
CA ARG A 58 16.82 22.01 1.14
C ARG A 58 17.36 21.15 0.01
N ALA A 59 18.17 21.72 -0.90
CA ALA A 59 18.71 20.98 -2.03
C ALA A 59 19.53 19.77 -1.55
N GLU A 60 20.35 19.96 -0.52
CA GLU A 60 21.11 18.88 0.09
C GLU A 60 20.20 17.82 0.74
N GLY A 61 19.19 18.23 1.49
CA GLY A 61 18.24 17.31 2.10
C GLY A 61 17.49 16.47 1.05
N LEU A 62 17.07 17.08 -0.06
CA LEU A 62 16.41 16.36 -1.16
C LEU A 62 17.36 15.37 -1.84
N ARG A 63 18.65 15.70 -2.02
CA ARG A 63 19.67 14.77 -2.51
C ARG A 63 19.78 13.54 -1.61
N GLN A 64 19.85 13.76 -0.30
CA GLN A 64 19.97 12.68 0.68
C GLN A 64 18.74 11.78 0.69
N ILE A 65 17.53 12.36 0.67
CA ILE A 65 16.27 11.60 0.60
C ILE A 65 16.21 10.78 -0.68
N LEU A 66 16.50 11.38 -1.84
CA LEU A 66 16.46 10.67 -3.12
C LEU A 66 17.44 9.50 -3.16
N ARG A 67 18.64 9.65 -2.58
CA ARG A 67 19.62 8.56 -2.44
C ARG A 67 19.04 7.37 -1.66
N GLN A 68 18.32 7.63 -0.57
CA GLN A 68 17.65 6.59 0.21
C GLN A 68 16.51 5.90 -0.57
N VAL A 69 15.77 6.68 -1.37
CA VAL A 69 14.70 6.16 -2.22
C VAL A 69 15.25 5.26 -3.32
N VAL A 70 16.34 5.66 -3.98
CA VAL A 70 17.04 4.86 -5.00
C VAL A 70 17.56 3.54 -4.41
N LEU A 71 18.14 3.56 -3.21
CA LEU A 71 18.58 2.34 -2.53
C LEU A 71 17.41 1.39 -2.23
N ARG A 72 16.27 1.92 -1.81
CA ARG A 72 15.04 1.13 -1.57
C ARG A 72 14.44 0.57 -2.86
N LEU A 73 14.47 1.34 -3.95
CA LEU A 73 14.00 0.93 -5.29
C LEU A 73 14.88 -0.17 -5.88
N ALA A 74 16.20 0.01 -5.83
CA ALA A 74 17.15 -0.92 -6.43
C ALA A 74 17.31 -2.21 -5.61
N GLY A 75 17.01 -2.15 -4.31
CA GLY A 75 17.13 -3.30 -3.39
C GLY A 75 18.56 -3.78 -3.16
N ARG A 76 19.55 -3.05 -3.66
CA ARG A 76 20.97 -3.45 -3.67
C ARG A 76 21.87 -2.23 -3.52
N ARG A 77 22.99 -2.37 -2.81
CA ARG A 77 23.84 -1.21 -2.42
C ARG A 77 24.75 -0.72 -3.54
N GLU A 78 25.00 -1.55 -4.55
CA GLU A 78 25.89 -1.26 -5.68
C GLU A 78 25.35 -0.10 -6.54
N VAL A 79 24.05 0.21 -6.44
CA VAL A 79 23.45 1.38 -7.08
C VAL A 79 24.10 2.69 -6.63
N LEU A 80 24.62 2.74 -5.40
CA LEU A 80 25.29 3.92 -4.85
C LEU A 80 26.65 4.22 -5.50
N GLN A 81 27.19 3.27 -6.26
CA GLN A 81 28.46 3.40 -6.98
C GLN A 81 28.23 3.66 -8.48
N HIS A 82 26.98 3.65 -8.93
CA HIS A 82 26.67 3.84 -10.34
C HIS A 82 27.00 5.28 -10.76
N PRO A 83 27.77 5.50 -11.83
CA PRO A 83 28.22 6.84 -12.22
C PRO A 83 27.07 7.79 -12.55
N ALA A 84 25.95 7.28 -13.07
CA ALA A 84 24.76 8.07 -13.35
C ALA A 84 23.99 8.54 -12.09
N LEU A 85 24.30 8.02 -10.91
CA LEU A 85 23.59 8.39 -9.68
C LEU A 85 23.82 9.87 -9.34
N GLU A 86 25.05 10.36 -9.44
CA GLU A 86 25.34 11.76 -9.09
C GLU A 86 24.62 12.74 -10.02
N THR A 87 24.51 12.43 -11.32
CA THR A 87 23.71 13.22 -12.27
C THR A 87 22.23 13.23 -11.89
N LEU A 88 21.68 12.09 -11.47
CA LEU A 88 20.29 11.99 -11.01
C LEU A 88 20.08 12.78 -9.71
N LEU A 89 21.00 12.68 -8.75
CA LEU A 89 20.92 13.40 -7.48
C LEU A 89 21.02 14.92 -7.68
N ALA A 90 21.79 15.39 -8.66
CA ALA A 90 21.83 16.81 -9.00
C ALA A 90 20.46 17.36 -9.42
N GLN A 91 19.59 16.52 -9.98
CA GLN A 91 18.22 16.85 -10.37
C GLN A 91 17.19 16.55 -9.29
N ALA A 92 17.61 16.21 -8.07
CA ALA A 92 16.70 15.87 -6.96
C ALA A 92 15.59 16.92 -6.72
N PRO A 93 15.85 18.24 -6.78
CA PRO A 93 14.80 19.24 -6.60
C PRO A 93 13.67 19.17 -7.63
N ASP A 94 13.97 18.73 -8.86
CA ASP A 94 13.01 18.63 -9.96
C ASP A 94 12.26 17.29 -9.97
N LEU A 95 12.85 16.25 -9.40
CA LEU A 95 12.26 14.90 -9.33
C LEU A 95 11.31 14.73 -8.13
N VAL A 96 11.43 15.58 -7.13
CA VAL A 96 10.60 15.54 -5.91
C VAL A 96 9.27 16.22 -6.18
N GLN A 97 8.19 15.44 -6.14
CA GLN A 97 6.84 15.95 -6.37
C GLN A 97 6.29 16.76 -5.20
N GLN A 98 6.62 16.36 -3.97
CA GLN A 98 6.10 16.97 -2.75
C GLN A 98 7.15 16.87 -1.65
N PHE A 99 7.32 17.96 -0.89
CA PHE A 99 8.10 17.97 0.34
C PHE A 99 7.34 18.77 1.40
N ARG A 100 7.64 18.49 2.67
CA ARG A 100 7.09 19.21 3.82
C ARG A 100 8.17 19.29 4.89
N TYR A 101 8.27 20.43 5.56
CA TYR A 101 9.07 20.53 6.77
C TYR A 101 8.28 20.01 7.96
N ARG A 102 8.95 19.29 8.85
CA ARG A 102 8.43 18.90 10.16
C ARG A 102 9.44 19.34 11.21
N GLN A 103 8.94 19.80 12.34
CA GLN A 103 9.80 20.04 13.49
C GLN A 103 10.42 18.72 13.93
N ALA A 104 11.74 18.71 14.08
CA ALA A 104 12.42 17.57 14.66
C ALA A 104 11.89 17.35 16.08
N PRO A 105 11.65 16.10 16.51
CA PRO A 105 11.24 15.83 17.88
C PRO A 105 12.27 16.43 18.84
N SER A 106 11.83 17.39 19.65
CA SER A 106 12.64 17.99 20.73
C SER A 106 12.80 16.94 21.83
N GLY A 107 13.96 16.28 21.85
CA GLY A 107 14.39 15.39 22.92
C GLY A 107 15.26 16.12 23.94
#